data_AF-A0A2N9LMI4-F1
#
_entry.id   AF-A0A2N9LMI4-F1
#
_cell.length_a   1.000
_cell.length_b   1.000
_cell.length_c   1.000
_cell.angle_alpha   90.00
_cell.angle_beta   90.00
_cell.angle_gamma   90.00
#
_symmetry.space_group_name_H-M   'P 1'
#
loop_
_entity.id
_entity.type
_entity.pdbx_description
1 polymer ?
#
loop_
_entity_poly.entity_id
_entity_poly.type
_entity_poly.pdbx_seq_one_letter_code
_entity_poly.pdbx_strand_id
1 'polypeptide(L)' 'MQTFVTAVALMLVFEGLLPLVSPTSWRSVMRRIGGMADGQIRFFGMASILVGLVLLLLLLD' A
#
# COMPACT_ATOMS: atom_id res chain seq x y z
N MET A 1 -20.21 -9.32 -2.17
CA MET A 1 -20.28 -8.01 -1.51
C MET A 1 -19.52 -7.97 -0.19
N GLN A 2 -19.79 -8.91 0.74
CA GLN A 2 -19.13 -8.92 2.06
C GLN A 2 -17.58 -8.99 1.98
N THR A 3 -17.01 -9.90 1.18
CA THR A 3 -15.56 -10.02 1.00
C THR A 3 -14.89 -8.73 0.51
N PHE A 4 -15.54 -8.01 -0.40
CA PHE A 4 -15.03 -6.74 -0.92
C PHE A 4 -15.02 -5.67 0.18
N VAL A 5 -16.11 -5.55 0.94
CA VAL A 5 -16.19 -4.61 2.06
C VAL A 5 -15.15 -4.93 3.13
N THR A 6 -14.93 -6.21 3.45
CA THR A 6 -13.89 -6.64 4.38
C THR A 6 -12.49 -6.33 3.87
N ALA A 7 -12.20 -6.56 2.58
CA ALA A 7 -10.91 -6.25 1.99
C ALA A 7 -10.61 -4.74 2.06
N VAL A 8 -11.60 -3.89 1.73
CA VAL A 8 -11.47 -2.43 1.84
C VAL A 8 -11.29 -2.00 3.30
N ALA A 9 -12.04 -2.58 4.24
CA ALA A 9 -11.90 -2.27 5.66
C ALA A 9 -10.49 -2.61 6.18
N LEU A 10 -9.94 -3.77 5.81
CA LEU A 10 -8.58 -4.15 6.17
C LEU A 10 -7.53 -3.25 5.54
N MET A 11 -7.69 -2.87 4.27
CA MET A 11 -6.81 -1.89 3.60
C MET A 11 -6.72 -0.59 4.40
N LEU A 12 -7.85 -0.03 4.83
CA LEU A 12 -7.91 1.19 5.63
C LEU A 12 -7.27 1.03 7.01
N VAL A 13 -7.47 -0.13 7.67
CA VAL A 13 -6.81 -0.44 8.95
C VAL A 13 -5.29 -0.45 8.76
N PHE A 14 -4.77 -1.15 7.75
CA PHE A 14 -3.33 -1.21 7.51
C PHE A 14 -2.73 0.14 7.11
N GLU A 15 -3.43 0.92 6.30
CA GLU A 15 -3.01 2.28 5.93
C GLU A 15 -2.94 3.21 7.14
N GLY A 16 -3.89 3.09 8.08
CA GLY A 16 -3.95 3.90 9.30
C GLY A 16 -3.01 3.45 10.43
N LEU A 17 -2.57 2.18 10.43
CA LEU A 17 -1.74 1.64 11.51
C LEU A 17 -0.39 2.35 11.66
N LEU A 18 0.34 2.54 10.56
CA LEU A 18 1.67 3.16 10.57
C LEU A 18 1.66 4.63 11.06
N PRO A 19 0.77 5.52 10.57
CA PRO A 19 0.69 6.88 11.09
C PRO A 19 0.21 6.95 12.55
N LEU A 20 -0.61 5.98 13.01
CA LEU A 20 -1.07 5.91 14.39
C LEU A 20 0.04 5.44 15.35
N VAL A 21 0.76 4.36 15.01
CA VAL A 21 1.79 3.76 15.86
C VAL A 21 3.09 4.57 15.83
N SER A 22 3.50 5.07 14.67
CA SER A 22 4.78 5.78 14.52
C SER A 22 4.68 6.95 13.53
N PRO A 23 4.06 8.07 13.95
CA PRO A 23 3.86 9.23 13.07
C PRO A 23 5.18 9.85 12.58
N THR A 24 6.26 9.78 13.38
CA THR A 24 7.57 10.31 12.98
C THR A 24 8.22 9.47 11.88
N SER A 25 8.14 8.14 11.99
CA SER A 25 8.63 7.24 10.94
C SER A 25 7.83 7.43 9.65
N TRP A 26 6.50 7.50 9.75
CA TRP A 26 5.62 7.79 8.63
C TRP A 26 5.99 9.10 7.91
N ARG A 27 6.16 10.21 8.65
CA ARG A 27 6.59 11.49 8.08
C ARG A 27 7.95 11.43 7.39
N SER A 28 8.87 10.60 7.88
CA SER A 28 10.17 10.43 7.22
C SER A 28 10.05 9.70 5.88
N VAL A 29 9.19 8.66 5.81
CA VAL A 29 8.89 7.92 4.58
C VAL A 29 8.20 8.82 3.57
N MET A 30 7.18 9.59 3.98
CA MET A 30 6.48 10.53 3.10
C MET A 30 7.41 11.60 2.52
N ARG A 31 8.34 12.15 3.32
CA ARG A 31 9.34 13.10 2.83
C ARG A 31 10.29 12.47 1.80
N ARG A 32 10.67 11.20 1.98
CA ARG A 32 11.48 10.48 1.00
C ARG A 32 10.71 10.29 -0.30
N ILE A 33 9.45 9.84 -0.22
CA ILE A 33 8.59 9.63 -1.39
C ILE A 33 8.36 10.95 -2.14
N GLY A 34 8.12 12.06 -1.44
CA GLY A 34 7.93 13.38 -2.05
C GLY A 34 9.18 13.93 -2.77
N GLY A 35 10.36 13.38 -2.50
CA GLY A 35 11.60 13.73 -3.20
C GLY A 35 11.98 12.78 -4.34
N MET A 36 11.20 11.72 -4.58
CA MET A 36 11.45 10.77 -5.67
C MET A 36 11.00 11.34 -7.00
N ALA A 37 11.70 10.99 -8.08
CA ALA A 37 11.25 11.33 -9.42
C ALA A 37 9.96 10.58 -9.77
N ASP A 38 9.10 11.17 -10.61
CA ASP A 38 7.83 10.57 -11.03
C ASP A 38 7.98 9.14 -11.54
N GLY A 39 9.06 8.86 -12.28
CA GLY A 39 9.38 7.51 -12.76
C GLY A 39 9.58 6.49 -11.65
N GLN A 40 10.21 6.87 -10.54
CA GLN A 40 10.45 5.99 -9.40
C GLN A 40 9.15 5.71 -8.63
N ILE A 41 8.31 6.74 -8.43
CA ILE A 41 6.99 6.58 -7.80
C ILE A 41 6.10 5.64 -8.64
N ARG A 42 6.07 5.86 -9.96
CA ARG A 42 5.33 5.00 -10.89
C ARG A 42 5.84 3.56 -10.89
N PHE A 43 7.16 3.35 -10.83
CA PHE A 43 7.73 2.02 -10.74
C PHE A 43 7.34 1.32 -9.44
N PHE A 44 7.38 2.03 -8.30
CA PHE A 44 6.97 1.47 -7.00
C PHE A 44 5.49 1.06 -7.02
N GLY A 45 4.61 1.89 -7.58
CA GLY A 45 3.20 1.56 -7.78
C GLY A 45 2.97 0.39 -8.74
N MET A 46 3.72 0.33 -9.84
CA MET A 46 3.63 -0.79 -10.78
C MET A 46 4.08 -2.11 -10.13
N ALA A 47 5.16 -2.08 -9.36
CA ALA A 47 5.66 -3.24 -8.63
C ALA A 47 4.65 -3.73 -7.58
N SER A 48 4.02 -2.82 -6.82
CA SER A 48 3.00 -3.20 -5.83
C SER A 48 1.75 -3.80 -6.47
N ILE A 49 1.28 -3.24 -7.60
CA ILE A 49 0.17 -3.81 -8.37
C ILE A 49 0.52 -5.21 -8.87
N LEU A 50 1.72 -5.40 -9.42
CA LEU A 50 2.13 -6.68 -10.00
C LEU A 50 2.24 -7.77 -8.92
N VAL A 51 2.82 -7.43 -7.76
CA VAL A 51 2.85 -8.34 -6.60
C VAL A 51 1.43 -8.66 -6.11
N GLY A 52 0.56 -7.66 -6.00
CA GLY A 52 -0.84 -7.86 -5.61
C GLY A 52 -1.60 -8.76 -6.58
N LEU A 53 -1.38 -8.60 -7.88
CA LEU A 53 -1.99 -9.44 -8.92
C LEU A 53 -1.49 -10.88 -8.85
N VAL A 54 -0.18 -11.08 -8.66
CA VAL A 54 0.39 -12.43 -8.49
C VAL A 54 -0.20 -13.11 -7.25
N LEU A 55 -0.25 -12.41 -6.11
CA LEU A 55 -0.86 -12.95 -4.89
C LEU A 55 -2.33 -13.27 -5.08
N LEU A 56 -3.09 -12.38 -5.75
CA LEU A 56 -4.48 -12.62 -6.07
C LEU A 56 -4.62 -13.88 -6.92
N LEU A 57 -3.86 -14.03 -8.00
CA LEU A 57 -3.94 -15.22 -8.86
C LEU A 57 -3.54 -16.52 -8.16
N LEU A 58 -2.65 -16.46 -7.17
CA LEU A 58 -2.22 -17.64 -6.40
C LEU A 58 -3.22 -18.03 -5.29
N LEU A 59 -3.95 -17.06 -4.75
CA LEU A 59 -4.88 -17.24 -3.62
C LEU A 59 -6.35 -17.27 -4.06
N LEU A 60 -6.63 -16.93 -5.31
CA LEU A 60 -7.95 -16.98 -5.91
C LEU A 60 -8.17 -18.41 -6.42
N ASP A 61 -8.75 -19.25 -5.56
CA ASP A 61 -9.39 -20.53 -5.94
C ASP A 61 -10.77 -20.30 -6.58
#